data_AF-A0A1U7LHY4-F1
#
_entry.id   AF-A0A1U7LHY4-F1
#
_cell.length_a   1.000
_cell.length_b   1.000
_cell.length_c   1.000
_cell.angle_alpha   90.00
_cell.angle_beta   90.00
_cell.angle_gamma   90.00
#
_symmetry.space_group_name_H-M   'P 1'
#
loop_
_entity.id
_entity.type
_entity.pdbx_description
1 polymer ?
#
loop_
_entity_poly.entity_id
_entity_poly.type
_entity_poly.pdbx_seq_one_letter_code
_entity_poly.pdbx_strand_id
1 'polypeptide(L)'
;MFFRDPTQMVSPPKDNFLAKDANLGENMANEEKKIKIKVEFGGGLELLFQNIRHLNLELPRTKDGKAFNIAHLIEYLRNNHLKDRRAALFTQEGTVTPGILVLVNDADWELEGREEYELCERDEIVFISTLHGG
;
A
#
# COMPACT_ATOMS: atom_id res chain seq x y z
N MET A 1 -45.77 34.72 -54.78
CA MET A 1 -45.87 33.40 -54.14
C MET A 1 -44.55 33.17 -53.39
N PHE A 2 -44.62 33.13 -52.06
CA PHE A 2 -43.80 32.45 -51.03
C PHE A 2 -42.47 31.76 -51.45
N PHE A 3 -41.39 31.63 -50.67
CA PHE A 3 -40.82 32.10 -49.38
C PHE A 3 -39.41 31.41 -49.29
N ARG A 4 -38.41 32.02 -48.62
CA ARG A 4 -37.22 31.39 -47.91
C ARG A 4 -36.18 30.57 -48.72
N ASP A 5 -34.90 30.43 -48.37
CA ASP A 5 -34.00 30.87 -47.28
C ASP A 5 -32.53 30.64 -47.73
N PRO A 6 -31.53 31.47 -47.38
CA PRO A 6 -30.11 31.17 -47.58
C PRO A 6 -29.43 30.77 -46.27
N THR A 7 -29.40 29.48 -45.94
CA THR A 7 -28.51 28.85 -44.93
C THR A 7 -28.55 27.34 -45.21
N GLN A 8 -27.47 26.61 -45.47
CA GLN A 8 -26.43 26.26 -44.50
C GLN A 8 -25.15 25.76 -45.21
N MET A 9 -24.04 26.49 -45.08
CA MET A 9 -22.72 25.85 -45.12
C MET A 9 -22.43 25.36 -43.70
N VAL A 10 -22.61 24.05 -43.49
CA VAL A 10 -22.13 23.37 -42.30
C VAL A 10 -20.60 23.42 -42.31
N SER A 11 -20.03 23.95 -41.23
CA SER A 11 -18.59 23.94 -40.95
C SER A 11 -18.06 22.50 -40.90
N PRO A 12 -16.78 22.25 -41.24
CA PRO A 12 -16.19 20.92 -41.06
C PRO A 12 -16.23 20.52 -39.58
N PRO A 13 -16.35 19.22 -39.26
CA PRO A 13 -16.36 18.76 -37.89
C PRO A 13 -15.05 19.16 -37.19
N LYS A 14 -15.18 19.83 -36.05
CA LYS A 14 -14.09 19.93 -35.06
C LYS A 14 -14.00 18.59 -34.36
N ASP A 15 -13.42 17.61 -35.04
CA ASP A 15 -13.04 16.37 -34.39
C ASP A 15 -11.85 16.67 -33.49
N ASN A 16 -12.18 16.62 -32.20
CA ASN A 16 -11.35 16.80 -31.04
C ASN A 16 -10.17 15.80 -31.04
N PHE A 17 -9.11 16.10 -31.78
CA PHE A 17 -7.78 15.52 -31.57
C PHE A 17 -7.08 16.28 -30.44
N LEU A 18 -7.57 16.11 -29.21
CA LEU A 18 -6.83 16.48 -28.02
C LEU A 18 -7.01 15.38 -26.96
N ALA A 19 -5.86 14.81 -26.58
CA ALA A 19 -5.65 13.91 -25.44
C ALA A 19 -6.33 12.53 -25.49
N LYS A 20 -5.86 11.67 -26.39
CA LYS A 20 -5.58 10.28 -26.01
C LYS A 20 -4.08 10.19 -25.74
N ASP A 21 -3.69 9.37 -24.77
CA ASP A 21 -2.29 9.07 -24.38
C ASP A 21 -1.72 9.92 -23.24
N ALA A 22 -2.49 10.10 -22.16
CA ALA A 22 -1.92 10.48 -20.85
C ALA A 22 -1.90 9.30 -19.84
N ASN A 23 -2.59 8.20 -20.10
CA ASN A 23 -2.77 7.10 -19.13
C ASN A 23 -1.89 5.87 -19.38
N LEU A 24 -0.99 5.88 -20.37
CA LEU A 24 -0.08 4.77 -20.63
C LEU A 24 1.34 5.00 -20.04
N GLY A 25 1.74 6.26 -19.86
CA GLY A 25 3.06 6.61 -19.31
C GLY A 25 3.15 6.52 -17.78
N GLU A 26 2.04 6.70 -17.06
CA GLU A 26 2.02 6.67 -15.59
C GLU A 26 2.08 5.23 -15.04
N ASN A 27 1.57 4.25 -15.80
CA ASN A 27 1.51 2.85 -15.36
C ASN A 27 2.86 2.12 -15.47
N MET A 28 3.74 2.47 -16.42
CA MET A 28 5.08 1.85 -16.53
C MET A 28 6.11 2.45 -15.56
N ALA A 29 6.01 3.74 -15.23
CA ALA A 29 6.95 4.39 -14.30
C ALA A 29 6.81 3.89 -12.84
N ASN A 30 5.71 3.20 -12.52
CA ASN A 30 5.40 2.73 -11.18
C ASN A 30 5.86 1.27 -10.91
N GLU A 31 6.25 0.51 -11.94
CA GLU A 31 6.76 -0.86 -11.77
C GLU A 31 8.25 -0.89 -11.39
N GLU A 32 9.05 0.08 -11.83
CA GLU A 32 10.51 0.12 -11.55
C GLU A 32 10.87 0.63 -10.14
N LYS A 33 9.89 1.04 -9.35
CA LYS A 33 10.10 1.58 -8.00
C LYS A 33 9.39 0.76 -6.93
N LYS A 34 9.28 -0.55 -7.09
CA LYS A 34 8.77 -1.41 -6.03
C LYS A 34 9.91 -2.09 -5.27
N ILE A 35 9.65 -2.38 -4.00
CA ILE A 35 10.50 -3.18 -3.13
C ILE A 35 9.78 -4.48 -2.78
N LYS A 36 10.53 -5.57 -2.69
CA LYS A 36 10.05 -6.87 -2.27
C LYS A 36 10.52 -7.13 -0.85
N ILE A 37 9.60 -7.41 0.05
CA ILE A 37 9.90 -7.70 1.46
C ILE A 37 9.21 -8.98 1.90
N LYS A 38 9.73 -9.58 2.97
CA LYS A 38 9.08 -10.66 3.70
C LYS A 38 8.46 -10.10 4.98
N VAL A 39 7.21 -10.45 5.24
CA VAL A 39 6.55 -10.19 6.52
C VAL A 39 6.22 -11.52 7.18
N GLU A 40 6.51 -11.63 8.47
CA GLU A 40 6.23 -12.81 9.29
C GLU A 40 5.36 -12.46 10.50
N PHE A 41 4.41 -13.34 10.81
CA PHE A 41 3.52 -13.23 11.97
C PHE A 41 3.75 -14.41 12.92
N GLY A 42 4.00 -14.09 14.19
CA GLY A 42 4.18 -15.05 15.28
C GLY A 42 3.35 -14.72 16.51
N GLY A 43 3.40 -15.61 17.51
CA GLY A 43 2.68 -15.42 18.78
C GLY A 43 1.15 -15.44 18.64
N GLY A 44 0.62 -16.14 17.63
CA GLY A 44 -0.82 -16.24 17.37
C GLY A 44 -1.38 -15.12 16.48
N LEU A 45 -0.56 -14.15 16.07
CA LEU A 45 -0.99 -13.09 15.15
C LEU A 45 -1.39 -13.64 13.78
N GLU A 46 -0.83 -14.77 13.34
CA GLU A 46 -1.19 -15.38 12.05
C GLU A 46 -2.70 -15.66 11.93
N LEU A 47 -3.41 -15.86 13.06
CA LEU A 47 -4.85 -16.07 13.10
C LEU A 47 -5.64 -14.84 12.60
N LEU A 48 -5.10 -13.63 12.78
CA LEU A 48 -5.71 -12.39 12.26
C LEU A 48 -5.48 -12.23 10.76
N PHE A 49 -4.47 -12.90 10.23
CA PHE A 49 -4.05 -12.86 8.82
C PHE A 49 -4.45 -14.14 8.08
N GLN A 50 -5.66 -14.65 8.34
CA GLN A 50 -6.21 -15.84 7.66
C GLN A 50 -5.36 -17.10 7.85
N ASN A 51 -4.74 -17.24 9.01
CA ASN A 51 -3.82 -18.33 9.36
C ASN A 51 -2.56 -18.38 8.47
N ILE A 52 -2.18 -17.25 7.88
CA ILE A 52 -0.97 -17.10 7.07
C ILE A 52 0.15 -16.59 7.97
N ARG A 53 1.26 -17.34 8.03
CA ARG A 53 2.45 -16.96 8.79
C ARG A 53 3.41 -16.05 8.05
N HIS A 54 3.53 -16.21 6.73
CA HIS A 54 4.47 -15.45 5.92
C HIS A 54 3.76 -14.79 4.74
N LEU A 55 4.06 -13.52 4.50
CA LEU A 55 3.64 -12.78 3.31
C LEU A 55 4.89 -12.28 2.58
N ASN A 56 4.95 -12.55 1.28
CA ASN A 56 5.89 -11.86 0.40
C ASN A 56 5.13 -10.70 -0.24
N LEU A 57 5.55 -9.47 0.05
CA LEU A 57 4.87 -8.27 -0.42
C LEU A 57 5.72 -7.57 -1.47
N GLU A 58 5.06 -7.01 -2.48
CA GLU A 58 5.66 -6.11 -3.45
C GLU A 58 5.03 -4.72 -3.23
N LEU A 59 5.79 -3.83 -2.61
CA LEU A 59 5.33 -2.53 -2.12
C LEU A 59 5.96 -1.41 -2.94
N PRO A 60 5.31 -0.24 -3.09
CA PRO A 60 5.98 0.91 -3.69
C PRO A 60 7.12 1.38 -2.78
N ARG A 61 8.22 1.84 -3.38
CA ARG A 61 9.40 2.39 -2.68
C ARG A 61 9.09 3.72 -2.00
N THR A 62 8.07 4.43 -2.48
CA THR A 62 7.64 5.70 -1.94
C THR A 62 6.12 5.79 -1.85
N LYS A 63 5.60 6.47 -0.82
CA LYS A 63 4.20 6.87 -0.68
C LYS A 63 4.17 8.39 -0.44
N ASP A 64 3.33 9.09 -1.20
CA ASP A 64 3.16 10.56 -1.11
C ASP A 64 4.48 11.36 -1.17
N GLY A 65 5.42 10.90 -2.00
CA GLY A 65 6.73 11.54 -2.19
C GLY A 65 7.77 11.26 -1.10
N LYS A 66 7.44 10.45 -0.09
CA LYS A 66 8.36 9.99 0.96
C LYS A 66 8.68 8.52 0.82
N ALA A 67 9.80 8.06 1.39
CA ALA A 67 10.13 6.64 1.45
C ALA A 67 9.01 5.85 2.14
N PHE A 68 8.78 4.63 1.65
CA PHE A 68 7.82 3.73 2.27
C PHE A 68 8.41 3.19 3.56
N ASN A 69 7.73 3.35 4.70
CA ASN A 69 8.25 3.03 6.02
C ASN A 69 7.34 2.04 6.76
N ILE A 70 7.70 1.69 7.99
CA ILE A 70 6.94 0.72 8.80
C ILE A 70 5.52 1.22 9.10
N ALA A 71 5.29 2.52 9.34
CA ALA A 71 3.93 3.04 9.50
C ALA A 71 3.05 2.76 8.28
N HIS A 72 3.59 3.01 7.08
CA HIS A 72 2.89 2.70 5.82
C HIS A 72 2.65 1.20 5.65
N LEU A 73 3.57 0.35 6.11
CA LEU A 73 3.40 -1.11 6.10
C LEU A 73 2.27 -1.56 7.03
N ILE A 74 2.23 -1.06 8.26
CA ILE A 74 1.18 -1.38 9.22
C ILE A 74 -0.20 -1.01 8.65
N GLU A 75 -0.32 0.19 8.08
CA GLU A 75 -1.53 0.64 7.41
C GLU A 75 -1.90 -0.27 6.22
N TYR A 76 -0.91 -0.63 5.40
CA TYR A 76 -1.10 -1.52 4.26
C TYR A 76 -1.61 -2.90 4.69
N LEU A 77 -0.99 -3.52 5.71
CA LEU A 77 -1.38 -4.82 6.23
C LEU A 77 -2.81 -4.78 6.79
N ARG A 78 -3.13 -3.74 7.57
CA ARG A 78 -4.47 -3.53 8.12
C ARG A 78 -5.53 -3.44 7.01
N ASN A 79 -5.28 -2.67 5.97
CA ASN A 79 -6.27 -2.40 4.94
C ASN A 79 -6.43 -3.56 3.93
N ASN A 80 -5.38 -4.34 3.68
CA ASN A 80 -5.37 -5.34 2.62
C ASN A 80 -5.41 -6.80 3.13
N HIS A 81 -4.80 -7.07 4.27
CA HIS A 81 -4.58 -8.44 4.74
C HIS A 81 -5.40 -8.78 6.01
N LEU A 82 -5.83 -7.77 6.74
CA LEU A 82 -6.58 -7.94 7.98
C LEU A 82 -8.09 -7.81 7.71
N LYS A 83 -8.77 -8.96 7.61
CA LYS A 83 -10.23 -9.06 7.38
C LYS A 83 -11.02 -9.43 8.63
N ASP A 84 -10.33 -9.70 9.73
CA ASP A 84 -10.93 -10.08 11.00
C ASP A 84 -11.49 -8.83 11.73
N ARG A 85 -12.64 -8.99 12.39
CA ARG A 85 -13.25 -7.93 13.21
C ARG A 85 -12.36 -7.51 14.39
N ARG A 86 -11.38 -8.35 14.74
CA ARG A 86 -10.38 -8.15 15.78
C ARG A 86 -9.15 -7.35 15.30
N ALA A 87 -9.27 -6.52 14.27
CA ALA A 87 -8.21 -5.63 13.78
C ALA A 87 -7.54 -4.79 14.88
N ALA A 88 -8.29 -4.42 15.92
CA ALA A 88 -7.78 -3.69 17.08
C ALA A 88 -6.73 -4.47 17.91
N LEU A 89 -6.66 -5.81 17.77
CA LEU A 89 -5.62 -6.62 18.41
C LEU A 89 -4.26 -6.49 17.71
N PHE A 90 -4.23 -6.06 16.45
CA PHE A 90 -2.99 -5.83 15.70
C PHE A 90 -2.57 -4.36 15.72
N THR A 91 -3.53 -3.44 15.53
CA THR A 91 -3.23 -1.99 15.50
C THR A 91 -4.14 -1.19 16.43
N GLN A 92 -3.55 -0.23 17.14
CA GLN A 92 -4.24 0.80 17.91
C GLN A 92 -3.60 2.17 17.64
N GLU A 93 -4.42 3.22 17.52
CA GLU A 93 -3.96 4.62 17.38
C GLU A 93 -2.94 4.88 16.25
N GLY A 94 -2.95 4.03 15.21
CA GLY A 94 -2.09 4.21 14.03
C GLY A 94 -0.75 3.47 14.10
N THR A 95 -0.47 2.73 15.17
CA THR A 95 0.70 1.85 15.29
C THR A 95 0.28 0.45 15.76
N VAL A 96 1.23 -0.45 15.97
CA VAL A 96 0.98 -1.80 16.51
C VAL A 96 0.45 -1.71 17.94
N THR A 97 -0.46 -2.61 18.29
CA THR A 97 -1.01 -2.69 19.65
C THR A 97 0.10 -3.02 20.66
N PRO A 98 0.13 -2.39 21.86
CA PRO A 98 1.10 -2.73 22.90
C PRO A 98 1.17 -4.24 23.18
N GLY A 99 2.38 -4.76 23.37
CA GLY A 99 2.64 -6.20 23.50
C GLY A 99 2.72 -6.96 22.17
N ILE A 100 2.89 -6.23 21.07
CA ILE A 100 3.47 -6.76 19.83
C ILE A 100 4.92 -6.27 19.76
N LEU A 101 5.84 -7.22 19.60
CA LEU A 101 7.23 -6.94 19.25
C LEU A 101 7.37 -6.89 17.73
N VAL A 102 8.16 -5.94 17.24
CA VAL A 102 8.49 -5.81 15.82
C VAL A 102 9.99 -5.95 15.66
N LEU A 103 10.40 -6.84 14.76
CA LEU A 103 11.79 -7.01 14.38
C LEU A 103 11.98 -6.59 12.93
N VAL A 104 13.10 -5.91 12.66
CA VAL A 104 13.57 -5.56 11.32
C VAL A 104 14.87 -6.31 11.10
N ASN A 105 14.89 -7.28 10.19
CA ASN A 105 16.07 -8.11 9.90
C ASN A 105 16.70 -8.71 11.19
N ASP A 106 15.87 -9.33 12.05
CA ASP A 106 16.21 -9.89 13.36
C ASP A 106 16.67 -8.88 14.44
N ALA A 107 16.66 -7.57 14.14
CA ALA A 107 16.97 -6.51 15.09
C ALA A 107 15.70 -5.88 15.69
N ASP A 108 15.76 -5.44 16.94
CA ASP A 108 14.67 -4.74 17.61
C ASP A 108 14.41 -3.38 16.93
N TRP A 109 13.20 -3.17 16.42
CA TRP A 109 12.82 -1.95 15.69
C TRP A 109 12.99 -0.66 16.50
N GLU A 110 13.03 -0.77 17.83
CA GLU A 110 13.25 0.35 18.76
C GLU A 110 14.58 1.06 18.49
N LEU A 111 15.58 0.31 18.01
CA LEU A 111 16.91 0.82 17.65
C LEU A 111 16.99 1.26 16.17
N GLU A 112 16.06 0.80 15.34
CA GLU A 112 16.03 1.05 13.89
C GLU A 112 15.14 2.25 13.52
N GLY A 113 14.53 2.93 14.49
CA GLY A 113 13.68 4.10 14.26
C GLY A 113 12.18 3.80 14.17
N ARG A 114 11.75 2.61 14.59
CA ARG A 114 10.34 2.19 14.72
C ARG A 114 9.52 2.48 13.46
N GLU A 115 8.42 3.23 13.59
CA GLU A 115 7.51 3.60 12.51
C GLU A 115 8.20 4.33 11.34
N GLU A 116 9.29 5.03 11.63
CA GLU A 116 10.02 5.86 10.66
C GLU A 116 11.03 5.08 9.84
N TYR A 117 11.34 3.83 10.20
CA TYR A 117 12.29 3.00 9.45
C TYR A 117 11.85 2.86 7.98
N GLU A 118 12.72 3.29 7.07
CA GLU A 118 12.50 3.23 5.62
C GLU A 118 12.77 1.82 5.10
N LEU A 119 11.73 1.17 4.56
CA LEU A 119 11.83 -0.21 4.07
C LEU A 119 12.70 -0.29 2.81
N CYS A 120 13.51 -1.33 2.78
CA CYS A 120 14.44 -1.65 1.73
C CYS A 120 14.10 -2.98 1.05
N GLU A 121 14.68 -3.18 -0.13
CA GLU A 121 14.58 -4.42 -0.87
C GLU A 121 15.14 -5.59 -0.04
N ARG A 122 14.35 -6.67 0.07
CA ARG A 122 14.63 -7.90 0.81
C ARG A 122 14.60 -7.78 2.34
N ASP A 123 14.05 -6.71 2.88
CA ASP A 123 13.82 -6.67 4.33
C ASP A 123 12.90 -7.79 4.79
N GLU A 124 13.19 -8.27 6.00
CA GLU A 124 12.34 -9.16 6.76
C GLU A 124 11.77 -8.42 7.97
N ILE A 125 10.45 -8.30 8.02
CA ILE A 125 9.72 -7.65 9.11
C ILE A 125 8.92 -8.70 9.87
N VAL A 126 9.20 -8.89 11.15
CA VAL A 126 8.53 -9.89 11.99
C VAL A 126 7.65 -9.19 13.02
N PHE A 127 6.38 -9.56 13.08
CA PHE A 127 5.45 -9.14 14.14
C PHE A 127 5.15 -10.31 15.05
N ILE A 128 5.45 -10.18 16.35
CA ILE A 128 5.25 -11.25 17.34
C ILE A 128 4.37 -10.71 18.46
N SER A 129 3.21 -11.31 18.70
CA SER A 129 2.48 -10.97 19.92
C SER A 129 3.09 -11.69 21.13
N THR A 130 3.38 -10.92 22.18
CA THR A 130 3.89 -11.43 23.47
C THR A 130 2.81 -11.50 24.55
N LEU A 131 1.63 -10.92 24.30
CA LEU A 131 0.50 -10.91 25.24
C LEU A 131 -0.50 -12.06 25.07
N HIS A 132 -0.51 -12.74 23.92
CA HIS A 132 -1.58 -13.72 23.59
C HIS A 132 -1.21 -15.19 23.86
N GLY A 133 -0.27 -15.45 24.78
CA GLY A 133 0.13 -16.80 25.17
C GLY A 133 -0.49 -17.26 26.49
N GLY A 134 -1.72 -17.77 26.43
CA GLY A 134 -2.42 -18.44 27.53
C GLY A 134 -3.54 -19.33 27.01
#